data_AF-A0A7C2F5I9-F1
#
_entry.id   AF-A0A7C2F5I9-F1
#
_cell.length_a   1.000
_cell.length_b   1.000
_cell.length_c   1.000
_cell.angle_alpha   90.00
_cell.angle_beta   90.00
_cell.angle_gamma   90.00
#
_symmetry.space_group_name_H-M   'P 1'
#
loop_
_entity.id
_entity.type
_entity.pdbx_description
1 polymer ?
#
loop_
_entity_poly.entity_id
_entity_poly.type
_entity_poly.pdbx_seq_one_letter_code
_entity_poly.pdbx_strand_id
1 'polypeptide(L)'
;MKLAACLLASLMVFSAGALSLDTKAASHPASAPSPQSSPKISKARLEGKKLILEGENFNIGAVILINGKKQKTRNDSAEPSNVLIAKKGGKKIPAGSLVVLRVKNPGNPASDDFGFFSGLTVTLDDGGKTINVKAGEKFMLLLKKENFIWTPTILDPAIVKQVDDASIIPGAQGIFLAVQAGSTSLVAVGELPCHRSDPPCLAPALGFEVNIVVH
;
A
#
# COMPACT_ATOMS: atom_id res chain seq x y z
N MET A 1 4.46 -26.18 -36.46
CA MET A 1 3.04 -26.27 -36.88
C MET A 1 2.58 -24.88 -37.28
N LYS A 2 2.12 -24.74 -38.54
CA LYS A 2 1.68 -23.49 -39.17
C LYS A 2 0.16 -23.35 -38.99
N LEU A 3 -0.33 -22.19 -38.55
CA LEU A 3 -1.74 -21.76 -38.68
C LEU A 3 -1.74 -20.22 -38.56
N ALA A 4 -1.88 -19.50 -39.68
CA ALA A 4 -3.11 -19.17 -40.42
C ALA A 4 -3.56 -17.75 -40.05
N ALA A 5 -3.05 -16.79 -40.82
CA ALA A 5 -3.46 -15.40 -40.80
C ALA A 5 -4.81 -15.26 -41.53
N CYS A 6 -5.79 -14.65 -40.88
CA CYS A 6 -7.03 -14.23 -41.52
C CYS A 6 -7.05 -12.69 -41.58
N LEU A 7 -6.87 -12.18 -42.80
CA LEU A 7 -6.86 -10.77 -43.15
C LEU A 7 -8.30 -10.36 -43.45
N LEU A 8 -8.90 -9.50 -42.64
CA LEU A 8 -10.21 -8.90 -42.93
C LEU A 8 -10.02 -7.41 -43.13
N ALA A 9 -10.03 -7.00 -44.41
CA ALA A 9 -10.09 -5.63 -44.84
C ALA A 9 -11.54 -5.13 -44.68
N SER A 10 -11.74 -4.05 -43.94
CA SER A 10 -13.00 -3.31 -43.92
C SER A 10 -12.76 -1.88 -44.39
N LEU A 11 -13.34 -1.59 -45.55
CA LEU A 11 -13.43 -0.31 -46.21
C LEU A 11 -14.63 0.43 -45.62
N MET A 12 -14.42 1.62 -45.05
CA MET A 12 -15.52 2.50 -44.60
C MET A 12 -15.33 3.89 -45.21
N VAL A 13 -16.43 4.35 -45.80
CA VAL A 13 -16.63 5.54 -46.64
C VAL A 13 -16.64 6.80 -45.78
N PHE A 14 -15.89 7.82 -46.19
CA PHE A 14 -15.95 9.17 -45.62
C PHE A 14 -17.09 9.97 -46.28
N SER A 15 -18.14 10.29 -45.53
CA SER A 15 -19.12 11.32 -45.89
C SER A 15 -18.71 12.65 -45.28
N ALA A 16 -18.40 13.63 -46.14
CA ALA A 16 -18.17 15.02 -45.76
C ALA A 16 -19.52 15.73 -45.60
N GLY A 17 -19.88 16.10 -44.36
CA GLY A 17 -21.01 16.97 -44.06
C GLY A 17 -20.53 18.17 -43.25
N ALA A 18 -20.51 19.34 -43.88
CA ALA A 18 -20.21 20.60 -43.23
C ALA A 18 -21.49 21.16 -42.57
N LEU A 19 -21.51 21.27 -41.24
CA LEU A 19 -22.50 22.03 -40.49
C LEU A 19 -21.76 23.09 -39.67
N SER A 20 -21.97 24.35 -40.06
CA SER A 20 -21.55 25.52 -39.30
C SER A 20 -22.65 25.88 -38.31
N LEU A 21 -22.30 25.99 -37.03
CA LEU A 21 -23.18 26.47 -35.96
C LEU A 21 -22.48 27.60 -35.21
N ASP A 22 -22.93 28.83 -35.48
CA ASP A 22 -22.62 30.04 -34.72
C ASP A 22 -23.17 29.89 -33.30
N THR A 23 -22.30 29.55 -32.35
CA THR A 23 -22.65 29.44 -30.94
C THR A 23 -22.16 30.68 -30.20
N LYS A 24 -23.08 31.60 -29.92
CA LYS A 24 -22.87 32.81 -29.13
C LYS A 24 -22.53 32.43 -27.68
N ALA A 25 -21.25 32.57 -27.33
CA ALA A 25 -20.69 32.20 -26.03
C ALA A 25 -21.24 33.10 -24.90
N ALA A 26 -22.18 32.57 -24.10
CA ALA A 26 -22.56 33.14 -22.83
C ALA A 26 -21.44 32.85 -21.80
N SER A 27 -20.73 33.90 -21.39
CA SER A 27 -19.70 33.88 -20.35
C SER A 27 -20.31 33.48 -19.00
N HIS A 28 -20.17 32.21 -18.62
CA HIS A 28 -20.51 31.77 -17.27
C HIS A 28 -19.53 32.42 -16.27
N PRO A 29 -20.03 33.05 -15.20
CA PRO A 29 -19.18 33.62 -14.15
C PRO A 29 -18.33 32.50 -13.55
N ALA A 30 -17.02 32.70 -13.51
CA ALA A 30 -16.07 31.76 -12.93
C ALA A 30 -16.47 31.47 -11.47
N SER A 31 -17.02 30.29 -11.21
CA SER A 31 -17.30 29.83 -9.85
C SER A 31 -15.99 29.84 -9.07
N ALA A 32 -16.01 30.49 -7.91
CA ALA A 32 -14.86 30.50 -7.01
C ALA A 32 -14.41 29.05 -6.73
N PRO A 33 -13.11 28.73 -6.79
CA PRO A 33 -12.63 27.38 -6.54
C PRO A 33 -13.01 26.97 -5.12
N SER A 34 -13.74 25.86 -4.99
CA SER A 34 -14.01 25.26 -3.68
C SER A 34 -12.68 24.88 -3.03
N PRO A 35 -12.58 24.95 -1.68
CA PRO A 35 -11.35 24.59 -0.97
C PRO A 35 -11.01 23.13 -1.30
N GLN A 36 -9.90 22.92 -2.03
CA GLN A 36 -9.46 21.59 -2.41
C GLN A 36 -9.03 20.82 -1.15
N SER A 37 -9.67 19.68 -0.91
CA SER A 37 -9.31 18.75 0.15
C SER A 37 -7.87 18.24 -0.03
N SER A 38 -7.16 18.07 1.07
CA SER A 38 -5.81 17.49 1.06
C SER A 38 -5.85 16.04 0.51
N PRO A 39 -4.84 15.62 -0.27
CA PRO A 39 -4.77 14.25 -0.76
C PRO A 39 -4.59 13.28 0.42
N LYS A 40 -5.22 12.10 0.34
CA LYS A 40 -5.13 11.05 1.37
C LYS A 40 -4.76 9.73 0.73
N ILE A 41 -3.76 9.04 1.28
CA ILE A 41 -3.37 7.70 0.83
C ILE A 41 -4.13 6.68 1.68
N SER A 42 -4.80 5.72 1.05
CA SER A 42 -5.47 4.61 1.73
C SER A 42 -4.72 3.29 1.59
N LYS A 43 -4.02 3.10 0.46
CA LYS A 43 -3.27 1.87 0.18
C LYS A 43 -2.07 2.14 -0.73
N ALA A 44 -1.02 1.35 -0.55
CA ALA A 44 0.16 1.33 -1.41
C ALA A 44 0.54 -0.11 -1.74
N ARG A 45 1.01 -0.35 -2.97
CA ARG A 45 1.53 -1.65 -3.39
C ARG A 45 2.61 -1.53 -4.45
N LEU A 46 3.47 -2.54 -4.52
CA LEU A 46 4.47 -2.70 -5.57
C LEU A 46 3.97 -3.65 -6.66
N GLU A 47 4.19 -3.29 -7.92
CA GLU A 47 3.94 -4.16 -9.08
C GLU A 47 5.22 -4.15 -9.94
N GLY A 48 6.15 -5.05 -9.61
CA GLY A 48 7.49 -5.07 -10.16
C GLY A 48 8.24 -3.76 -9.90
N LYS A 49 8.46 -2.96 -10.95
CA LYS A 49 9.17 -1.66 -10.87
C LYS A 49 8.25 -0.50 -10.52
N LYS A 50 6.92 -0.70 -10.57
CA LYS A 50 5.92 0.32 -10.32
C LYS A 50 5.60 0.40 -8.83
N LEU A 51 5.35 1.63 -8.35
CA LEU A 51 4.64 1.89 -7.09
C LEU A 51 3.25 2.42 -7.45
N ILE A 52 2.21 1.81 -6.90
CA ILE A 52 0.82 2.18 -7.10
C ILE A 52 0.26 2.62 -5.75
N LEU A 53 -0.29 3.83 -5.71
CA LEU A 53 -1.04 4.34 -4.55
C LEU A 53 -2.51 4.45 -4.91
N GLU A 54 -3.35 4.02 -3.97
CA GLU A 54 -4.80 4.25 -3.98
C GLU A 54 -5.14 5.22 -2.84
N GLY A 55 -6.13 6.06 -3.07
CA GLY A 55 -6.51 7.09 -2.12
C GLY A 55 -7.61 8.02 -2.65
N GLU A 56 -7.61 9.23 -2.12
CA GLU A 56 -8.63 10.24 -2.37
C GLU A 56 -7.99 11.59 -2.68
N ASN A 57 -8.68 12.40 -3.49
CA ASN A 57 -8.32 13.76 -3.85
C ASN A 57 -6.95 13.85 -4.56
N PHE A 58 -6.62 12.92 -5.45
CA PHE A 58 -5.41 13.01 -6.26
C PHE A 58 -5.67 13.87 -7.49
N ASN A 59 -5.14 15.09 -7.52
CA ASN A 59 -5.32 15.98 -8.66
C ASN A 59 -4.49 15.50 -9.86
N ILE A 60 -4.88 15.93 -11.07
CA ILE A 60 -4.06 15.73 -12.25
C ILE A 60 -2.71 16.43 -12.05
N GLY A 61 -1.62 15.69 -12.30
CA GLY A 61 -0.26 16.18 -12.07
C GLY A 61 0.23 16.02 -10.63
N ALA A 62 -0.54 15.36 -9.75
CA ALA A 62 -0.08 14.97 -8.42
C ALA A 62 1.19 14.10 -8.49
N VAL A 63 2.08 14.28 -7.51
CA VAL A 63 3.35 13.55 -7.42
C VAL A 63 3.48 12.78 -6.14
N ILE A 64 4.14 11.62 -6.21
CA ILE A 64 4.48 10.79 -5.06
C ILE A 64 5.83 11.25 -4.52
N LEU A 65 5.92 11.42 -3.21
CA LEU A 65 7.17 11.62 -2.49
C LEU A 65 7.51 10.30 -1.77
N ILE A 66 8.71 9.77 -2.01
CA ILE A 66 9.26 8.61 -1.28
C ILE A 66 10.37 9.13 -0.39
N ASN A 67 10.18 9.09 0.93
CA ASN A 67 11.09 9.71 1.91
C ASN A 67 11.41 11.17 1.53
N GLY A 68 10.38 11.94 1.18
CA GLY A 68 10.50 13.33 0.73
C GLY A 68 10.99 13.53 -0.71
N LYS A 69 11.50 12.50 -1.39
CA LYS A 69 12.02 12.62 -2.77
C LYS A 69 10.91 12.45 -3.80
N LYS A 70 10.71 13.49 -4.62
CA LYS A 70 9.72 13.54 -5.71
C LYS A 70 9.95 12.44 -6.74
N GLN A 71 8.88 11.74 -7.10
CA GLN A 71 8.84 10.74 -8.16
C GLN A 71 8.02 11.23 -9.35
N LYS A 72 8.38 10.74 -10.56
CA LYS A 72 7.54 10.93 -11.74
C LYS A 72 6.35 9.98 -11.66
N THR A 73 5.17 10.55 -11.77
CA THR A 73 3.88 9.89 -11.60
C THR A 73 2.97 10.15 -12.78
N ARG A 74 1.89 9.37 -12.81
CA ARG A 74 0.76 9.51 -13.72
C ARG A 74 -0.48 9.02 -12.96
N ASN A 75 -1.57 9.76 -13.05
CA ASN A 75 -2.88 9.30 -12.61
C ASN A 75 -3.33 8.11 -13.48
N ASP A 76 -4.01 7.13 -12.91
CA ASP A 76 -4.60 6.06 -13.71
C ASP A 76 -5.68 6.60 -14.67
N SER A 77 -5.87 5.95 -15.82
CA SER A 77 -6.85 6.42 -16.81
C SER A 77 -8.29 6.06 -16.45
N ALA A 78 -8.50 4.95 -15.72
CA ALA A 78 -9.83 4.55 -15.28
C ALA A 78 -10.24 5.30 -14.00
N GLU A 79 -9.29 5.54 -13.10
CA GLU A 79 -9.53 6.17 -11.80
C GLU A 79 -8.55 7.34 -11.53
N PRO A 80 -8.62 8.43 -12.31
CA PRO A 80 -7.62 9.48 -12.27
C PRO A 80 -7.55 10.23 -10.94
N SER A 81 -8.65 10.29 -10.17
CA SER A 81 -8.71 10.97 -8.87
C SER A 81 -8.29 10.11 -7.68
N ASN A 82 -8.13 8.79 -7.88
CA ASN A 82 -7.98 7.83 -6.79
C ASN A 82 -6.74 6.96 -6.92
N VAL A 83 -6.18 6.79 -8.12
CA VAL A 83 -5.03 5.93 -8.35
C VAL A 83 -3.87 6.72 -8.97
N LEU A 84 -2.71 6.64 -8.32
CA LEU A 84 -1.49 7.30 -8.76
C LEU A 84 -0.37 6.28 -8.96
N ILE A 85 0.25 6.31 -10.14
CA ILE A 85 1.24 5.31 -10.57
C ILE A 85 2.59 5.97 -10.79
N ALA A 86 3.59 5.59 -9.98
CA ALA A 86 5.01 5.88 -10.23
C ALA A 86 5.66 4.69 -10.94
N LYS A 87 5.78 4.73 -12.27
CA LYS A 87 6.27 3.61 -13.11
C LYS A 87 7.65 3.04 -12.72
N LYS A 88 8.52 3.87 -12.10
CA LYS A 88 9.84 3.48 -11.60
C LYS A 88 9.99 3.67 -10.08
N GLY A 89 8.89 3.93 -9.37
CA GLY A 89 8.90 4.21 -7.93
C GLY A 89 9.38 3.01 -7.12
N GLY A 90 8.99 1.79 -7.51
CA GLY A 90 9.42 0.56 -6.82
C GLY A 90 10.94 0.34 -6.84
N LYS A 91 11.64 0.78 -7.90
CA LYS A 91 13.12 0.73 -7.94
C LYS A 91 13.80 1.66 -6.92
N LYS A 92 13.06 2.61 -6.35
CA LYS A 92 13.58 3.58 -5.38
C LYS A 92 13.34 3.14 -3.93
N ILE A 93 12.63 2.03 -3.73
CA ILE A 93 12.36 1.45 -2.43
C ILE A 93 13.19 0.15 -2.34
N PRO A 94 14.20 0.08 -1.46
CA PRO A 94 14.93 -1.17 -1.26
C PRO A 94 14.00 -2.24 -0.70
N ALA A 95 14.14 -3.49 -1.12
CA ALA A 95 13.33 -4.59 -0.61
C ALA A 95 13.48 -4.72 0.92
N GLY A 96 12.39 -5.08 1.61
CA GLY A 96 12.41 -5.20 3.08
C GLY A 96 12.62 -3.89 3.83
N SER A 97 12.44 -2.73 3.17
CA SER A 97 12.58 -1.43 3.81
C SER A 97 11.22 -0.80 4.13
N LEU A 98 11.19 -0.10 5.26
CA LEU A 98 10.15 0.84 5.64
C LEU A 98 10.42 2.20 4.99
N VAL A 99 9.42 2.77 4.33
CA VAL A 99 9.49 4.11 3.73
C VAL A 99 8.25 4.93 4.08
N VAL A 100 8.41 6.24 4.07
CA VAL A 100 7.31 7.20 4.19
C VAL A 100 6.89 7.63 2.79
N LEU A 101 5.61 7.45 2.50
CA LEU A 101 4.97 7.88 1.27
C LEU A 101 4.10 9.10 1.55
N ARG A 102 4.13 10.07 0.63
CA ARG A 102 3.19 11.20 0.62
C ARG A 102 2.77 11.49 -0.80
N VAL A 103 1.58 12.08 -0.97
CA VAL A 103 1.11 12.61 -2.25
C VAL A 103 1.08 14.13 -2.16
N LYS A 104 1.61 14.82 -3.17
CA LYS A 104 1.54 16.28 -3.28
C LYS A 104 0.78 16.68 -4.54
N ASN A 105 -0.35 17.33 -4.36
CA ASN A 105 -1.11 17.96 -5.45
C ASN A 105 -0.43 19.27 -5.88
N PRO A 106 -0.58 19.70 -7.15
CA PRO A 106 -0.10 21.01 -7.59
C PRO A 106 -0.72 22.15 -6.76
N GLY A 107 0.10 23.10 -6.30
CA GLY A 107 -0.34 24.26 -5.52
C GLY A 107 -0.74 23.97 -4.07
N ASN A 108 -0.85 22.72 -3.65
CA ASN A 108 -1.30 22.33 -2.31
C ASN A 108 -0.17 21.75 -1.44
N PRO A 109 -0.35 21.70 -0.11
CA PRO A 109 0.48 20.91 0.78
C PRO A 109 0.49 19.41 0.40
N ALA A 110 1.51 18.69 0.88
CA ALA A 110 1.52 17.24 0.76
C ALA A 110 0.55 16.59 1.77
N SER A 111 0.05 15.40 1.45
CA SER A 111 -0.72 14.53 2.35
C SER A 111 0.02 14.27 3.66
N ASP A 112 -0.65 13.68 4.64
CA ASP A 112 0.02 13.10 5.81
C ASP A 112 0.98 11.98 5.40
N ASP A 113 1.86 11.63 6.33
CA ASP A 113 2.83 10.54 6.19
C ASP A 113 2.10 9.19 6.17
N PHE A 114 2.40 8.38 5.15
CA PHE A 114 1.87 7.03 5.02
C PHE A 114 3.03 6.03 5.06
N GLY A 115 3.12 5.25 6.13
CA GLY A 115 4.12 4.19 6.26
C GLY A 115 3.88 3.06 5.28
N PHE A 116 4.93 2.61 4.59
CA PHE A 116 4.88 1.49 3.67
C PHE A 116 6.08 0.57 3.83
N PHE A 117 5.82 -0.72 4.03
CA PHE A 117 6.83 -1.76 4.07
C PHE A 117 6.85 -2.53 2.75
N SER A 118 8.03 -2.70 2.17
CA SER A 118 8.22 -3.30 0.84
C SER A 118 8.62 -4.77 0.84
N GLY A 119 8.83 -5.36 2.01
CA GLY A 119 9.18 -6.77 2.16
C GLY A 119 7.97 -7.67 2.38
N LEU A 120 8.26 -8.88 2.85
CA LEU A 120 7.27 -9.85 3.27
C LEU A 120 6.39 -9.32 4.41
N THR A 121 5.08 -9.46 4.30
CA THR A 121 4.13 -9.12 5.37
C THR A 121 3.42 -10.39 5.80
N VAL A 122 3.58 -10.74 7.06
CA VAL A 122 2.89 -11.87 7.72
C VAL A 122 1.58 -11.34 8.30
N THR A 123 0.46 -11.96 7.95
CA THR A 123 -0.88 -11.55 8.38
C THR A 123 -1.60 -12.67 9.14
N LEU A 124 -2.84 -12.40 9.59
CA LEU A 124 -3.69 -13.42 10.20
C LEU A 124 -3.95 -14.62 9.27
N ASP A 125 -3.95 -14.41 7.95
CA ASP A 125 -4.17 -15.47 6.97
C ASP A 125 -2.99 -16.47 6.94
N ASP A 126 -1.85 -16.13 7.56
CA ASP A 126 -0.65 -16.96 7.64
C ASP A 126 -0.58 -17.80 8.93
N GLY A 127 -1.61 -17.74 9.78
CA GLY A 127 -1.69 -18.54 10.99
C GLY A 127 -1.55 -20.05 10.71
N GLY A 128 -0.69 -20.71 11.47
CA GLY A 128 -0.36 -22.13 11.32
C GLY A 128 0.53 -22.48 10.12
N LYS A 129 0.92 -21.51 9.28
CA LYS A 129 1.81 -21.75 8.15
C LYS A 129 3.27 -21.76 8.55
N THR A 130 4.10 -22.27 7.66
CA THR A 130 5.56 -22.10 7.69
C THR A 130 5.97 -21.02 6.69
N ILE A 131 6.71 -20.03 7.17
CA ILE A 131 7.23 -18.91 6.39
C ILE A 131 8.73 -19.07 6.24
N ASN A 132 9.19 -19.09 5.00
CA ASN A 132 10.61 -19.21 4.67
C ASN A 132 11.20 -17.82 4.41
N VAL A 133 12.29 -17.49 5.08
CA VAL A 133 13.02 -16.22 4.93
C VAL A 133 14.53 -16.49 4.88
N LYS A 134 15.30 -15.54 4.37
CA LYS A 134 16.77 -15.62 4.35
C LYS A 134 17.38 -14.94 5.57
N ALA A 135 18.53 -15.41 6.03
CA ALA A 135 19.30 -14.66 7.01
C ALA A 135 19.57 -13.21 6.52
N GLY A 136 19.32 -12.23 7.38
CA GLY A 136 19.38 -10.80 7.07
C GLY A 136 18.10 -10.20 6.46
N GLU A 137 17.09 -11.01 6.14
CA GLU A 137 15.82 -10.54 5.58
C GLU A 137 14.92 -9.94 6.66
N LYS A 138 14.28 -8.81 6.34
CA LYS A 138 13.25 -8.19 7.18
C LYS A 138 11.86 -8.58 6.71
N PHE A 139 10.95 -8.80 7.65
CA PHE A 139 9.52 -8.98 7.40
C PHE A 139 8.69 -8.21 8.43
N MET A 140 7.45 -7.89 8.08
CA MET A 140 6.52 -7.16 8.94
C MET A 140 5.42 -8.10 9.45
N LEU A 141 5.04 -7.95 10.73
CA LEU A 141 3.84 -8.58 11.28
C LEU A 141 2.68 -7.59 11.28
N LEU A 142 1.58 -7.95 10.63
CA LEU A 142 0.37 -7.12 10.50
C LEU A 142 -0.90 -7.96 10.77
N LEU A 143 -1.27 -8.06 12.04
CA LEU A 143 -2.44 -8.78 12.52
C LEU A 143 -3.64 -7.83 12.64
N LYS A 144 -4.17 -7.39 11.50
CA LYS A 144 -5.30 -6.46 11.49
C LYS A 144 -6.61 -7.20 11.77
N LYS A 145 -7.19 -6.99 12.97
CA LYS A 145 -8.55 -7.38 13.33
C LYS A 145 -9.21 -6.29 14.16
N GLU A 146 -10.48 -6.01 13.90
CA GLU A 146 -11.20 -4.92 14.57
C GLU A 146 -11.20 -5.09 16.08
N ASN A 147 -10.81 -4.02 16.79
CA ASN A 147 -10.80 -3.93 18.25
C ASN A 147 -9.88 -4.92 18.98
N PHE A 148 -8.94 -5.58 18.31
CA PHE A 148 -7.95 -6.41 18.99
C PHE A 148 -6.62 -5.66 19.17
N ILE A 149 -6.06 -5.77 20.38
CA ILE A 149 -4.70 -5.34 20.71
C ILE A 149 -3.83 -6.60 20.68
N TRP A 150 -2.88 -6.65 19.75
CA TRP A 150 -2.00 -7.81 19.57
C TRP A 150 -0.66 -7.62 20.26
N THR A 151 -0.24 -8.62 21.03
CA THR A 151 1.07 -8.67 21.69
C THR A 151 1.89 -9.82 21.11
N PRO A 152 2.92 -9.56 20.28
CA PRO A 152 3.77 -10.61 19.73
C PRO A 152 4.82 -11.09 20.74
N THR A 153 5.14 -12.37 20.69
CA THR A 153 6.22 -13.02 21.44
C THR A 153 7.04 -13.88 20.48
N ILE A 154 8.35 -13.72 20.52
CA ILE A 154 9.31 -14.52 19.74
C ILE A 154 9.86 -15.61 20.65
N LEU A 155 9.80 -16.88 20.24
CA LEU A 155 10.32 -17.98 21.06
C LEU A 155 11.85 -18.04 21.07
N ASP A 156 12.50 -17.82 19.93
CA ASP A 156 13.97 -17.77 19.83
C ASP A 156 14.46 -16.45 19.18
N PRO A 157 14.86 -15.46 20.01
CA PRO A 157 15.44 -14.21 19.55
C PRO A 157 16.76 -14.33 18.78
N ALA A 158 17.48 -15.47 18.91
CA ALA A 158 18.71 -15.70 18.17
C ALA A 158 18.45 -16.02 16.69
N ILE A 159 17.26 -16.54 16.35
CA ILE A 159 16.84 -16.85 14.98
C ILE A 159 16.09 -15.67 14.35
N VAL A 160 15.17 -15.05 15.09
CA VAL A 160 14.40 -13.88 14.63
C VAL A 160 14.41 -12.83 15.73
N LYS A 161 14.63 -11.54 15.42
CA LYS A 161 14.51 -10.46 16.40
C LYS A 161 13.66 -9.30 15.88
N GLN A 162 12.92 -8.65 16.76
CA GLN A 162 12.28 -7.38 16.44
C GLN A 162 13.36 -6.28 16.32
N VAL A 163 13.33 -5.48 15.26
CA VAL A 163 14.38 -4.49 14.96
C VAL A 163 13.91 -3.05 14.88
N ASP A 164 12.65 -2.81 14.52
CA ASP A 164 12.11 -1.47 14.37
C ASP A 164 10.67 -1.46 14.91
N ASP A 165 10.28 -0.36 15.57
CA ASP A 165 8.88 -0.09 15.89
C ASP A 165 8.15 0.31 14.61
N ALA A 166 7.08 -0.41 14.29
CA ALA A 166 6.29 -0.19 13.09
C ALA A 166 5.26 0.94 13.27
N SER A 167 5.48 1.88 14.19
CA SER A 167 4.50 2.92 14.59
C SER A 167 4.00 3.78 13.41
N ILE A 168 4.76 3.88 12.33
CA ILE A 168 4.38 4.64 11.12
C ILE A 168 3.34 3.86 10.27
N ILE A 169 3.23 2.54 10.43
CA ILE A 169 2.26 1.68 9.72
C ILE A 169 1.10 1.37 10.65
N PRO A 170 -0.10 1.94 10.42
CA PRO A 170 -1.25 1.71 11.27
C PRO A 170 -1.59 0.21 11.39
N GLY A 171 -1.60 -0.29 12.62
CA GLY A 171 -1.99 -1.66 12.97
C GLY A 171 -0.88 -2.71 12.86
N ALA A 172 0.33 -2.34 12.42
CA ALA A 172 1.47 -3.26 12.42
C ALA A 172 1.98 -3.52 13.85
N GLN A 173 2.39 -4.75 14.14
CA GLN A 173 2.95 -5.14 15.45
C GLN A 173 4.46 -4.93 15.52
N GLY A 174 5.14 -4.88 14.37
CA GLY A 174 6.58 -4.66 14.32
C GLY A 174 7.23 -5.13 13.02
N ILE A 175 8.49 -4.73 12.84
CA ILE A 175 9.37 -5.29 11.81
C ILE A 175 10.38 -6.22 12.49
N PHE A 176 10.50 -7.42 11.93
CA PHE A 176 11.34 -8.50 12.41
C PHE A 176 12.47 -8.75 11.42
N LEU A 177 13.64 -9.10 11.93
CA LEU A 177 14.83 -9.47 11.18
C LEU A 177 15.12 -10.95 11.41
N ALA A 178 15.24 -11.72 10.34
CA ALA A 178 15.82 -13.05 10.38
C ALA A 178 17.33 -12.92 10.61
N VAL A 179 17.83 -13.45 11.73
CA VAL A 179 19.20 -13.24 12.20
C VAL A 179 20.15 -14.33 11.68
N GLN A 180 19.80 -15.60 11.91
CA GLN A 180 20.62 -16.75 11.53
C GLN A 180 19.74 -17.92 11.13
N ALA A 181 20.32 -18.88 10.40
CA ALA A 181 19.63 -20.09 9.98
C ALA A 181 19.07 -20.88 11.18
N GLY A 182 17.86 -21.41 11.04
CA GLY A 182 17.14 -22.11 12.10
C GLY A 182 15.62 -22.09 11.92
N SER A 183 14.89 -22.63 12.88
CA SER A 183 13.42 -22.57 12.94
C SER A 183 12.97 -22.03 14.28
N THR A 184 12.00 -21.11 14.29
CA THR A 184 11.37 -20.58 15.51
C THR A 184 9.89 -20.31 15.28
N SER A 185 9.06 -20.35 16.32
CA SER A 185 7.71 -19.81 16.25
C SER A 185 7.68 -18.32 16.60
N LEU A 186 6.82 -17.59 15.90
CA LEU A 186 6.35 -16.27 16.27
C LEU A 186 4.89 -16.41 16.69
N VAL A 187 4.60 -16.10 17.94
CA VAL A 187 3.24 -16.19 18.50
C VAL A 187 2.72 -14.79 18.80
N ALA A 188 1.40 -14.61 18.80
CA ALA A 188 0.79 -13.38 19.26
C ALA A 188 -0.55 -13.66 19.96
N VAL A 189 -0.84 -12.88 20.99
CA VAL A 189 -2.14 -12.90 21.67
C VAL A 189 -2.88 -11.61 21.36
N GLY A 190 -4.08 -11.75 20.81
CA GLY A 190 -5.01 -10.68 20.53
C GLY A 190 -6.03 -10.55 21.66
N GLU A 191 -6.03 -9.42 22.34
CA GLU A 191 -6.94 -9.10 23.45
C GLU A 191 -7.92 -7.99 23.06
N LEU A 192 -9.13 -8.01 23.62
CA LEU A 192 -10.06 -6.89 23.46
C LEU A 192 -9.73 -5.80 24.50
N PRO A 193 -9.99 -4.51 24.23
CA PRO A 193 -9.80 -3.42 25.20
C PRO A 193 -10.47 -3.68 26.55
N CYS A 194 -11.61 -4.38 26.58
CA CYS A 194 -12.31 -4.72 27.80
C CYS A 194 -11.56 -5.71 28.71
N HIS A 195 -10.51 -6.40 28.22
CA HIS A 195 -9.62 -7.17 29.09
C HIS A 195 -8.81 -6.28 30.05
N ARG A 196 -8.73 -4.98 29.75
CA ARG A 196 -8.03 -3.97 30.56
C ARG A 196 -9.00 -3.03 31.30
N SER A 197 -10.31 -3.29 31.26
CA SER A 197 -11.30 -2.54 32.06
C SER A 197 -11.37 -3.04 33.50
N ASP A 198 -12.04 -2.29 34.38
CA ASP A 198 -12.33 -2.68 35.75
C ASP A 198 -13.86 -2.71 35.98
N PRO A 199 -14.48 -3.90 36.16
CA PRO A 199 -13.86 -5.23 36.11
C PRO A 199 -13.47 -5.64 34.66
N PRO A 200 -12.50 -6.55 34.48
CA PRO A 200 -12.17 -7.10 33.16
C PRO A 200 -13.33 -7.92 32.60
N CYS A 201 -13.54 -7.84 31.28
CA CYS A 201 -14.50 -8.71 30.60
C CYS A 201 -13.99 -10.17 30.50
N LEU A 202 -14.91 -11.14 30.41
CA LEU A 202 -14.61 -12.57 30.21
C LEU A 202 -14.57 -12.98 28.73
N ALA A 203 -14.38 -12.03 27.81
CA ALA A 203 -14.33 -12.35 26.38
C ALA A 203 -13.11 -13.24 26.07
N PRO A 204 -13.17 -14.13 25.06
CA PRO A 204 -12.02 -14.94 24.71
C PRO A 204 -10.93 -14.10 24.02
N ALA A 205 -9.66 -14.39 24.35
CA ALA A 205 -8.51 -13.90 23.58
C ALA A 205 -8.34 -14.72 22.30
N LEU A 206 -7.66 -14.16 21.31
CA LEU A 206 -7.31 -14.84 20.07
C LEU A 206 -5.84 -15.19 20.04
N GLY A 207 -5.52 -16.43 19.69
CA GLY A 207 -4.15 -16.87 19.42
C GLY A 207 -3.79 -16.75 17.95
N PHE A 208 -2.53 -16.39 17.69
CA PHE A 208 -1.88 -16.49 16.39
C PHE A 208 -0.52 -17.17 16.60
N GLU A 209 -0.17 -18.09 15.71
CA GLU A 209 1.15 -18.72 15.66
C GLU A 209 1.56 -18.91 14.20
N VAL A 210 2.83 -18.70 13.91
CA VAL A 210 3.44 -18.99 12.61
C VAL A 210 4.84 -19.56 12.83
N ASN A 211 5.22 -20.58 12.07
CA ASN A 211 6.58 -21.10 12.08
C ASN A 211 7.44 -20.31 11.10
N ILE A 212 8.58 -19.80 11.54
CA ILE A 212 9.56 -19.11 10.72
C ILE A 212 10.78 -20.01 10.54
N VAL A 213 11.11 -20.30 9.28
CA VAL A 213 12.33 -21.04 8.91
C VAL A 213 13.26 -20.08 8.18
N VAL A 214 14.44 -19.89 8.76
CA VAL A 214 15.52 -19.07 8.21
C VAL A 214 16.53 -19.97 7.52
N HIS A 215 16.82 -19.68 6.25
CA HIS A 215 17.84 -20.35 5.44
C HIS A 215 19.09 -19.49 5.27
#